data_AF-A0A5S9MHT2-F1
#
_entry.id   AF-A0A5S9MHT2-F1
#
_cell.length_a   1.000
_cell.length_b   1.000
_cell.length_c   1.000
_cell.angle_alpha   90.00
_cell.angle_beta   90.00
_cell.angle_gamma   90.00
#
_symmetry.space_group_name_H-M   'P 1'
#
loop_
_entity.id
_entity.type
_entity.pdbx_description
1 polymer ?
#
loop_
_entity_poly.entity_id
_entity_poly.type
_entity_poly.pdbx_seq_one_letter_code
_entity_poly.pdbx_strand_id
1 'polypeptide(L)'
;MQKAFYQDGKSLSDEETYREIALAHHLDPDAVIERMKTKEAMNDAYADFAKVHQLHVNGYPTLFIKKRDEYFSLGGGAMTAEKLEDRLKELLEK
;
A
#
# COMPACT_ATOMS: atom_id res chain seq x y z
N MET A 1 -0.74 -8.31 8.13
CA MET A 1 -0.84 -6.98 8.78
C MET A 1 -2.26 -6.58 9.15
N GLN A 2 -3.20 -6.38 8.20
CA GLN A 2 -4.56 -5.92 8.53
C GLN A 2 -5.30 -6.81 9.54
N LYS A 3 -5.25 -8.13 9.37
CA LYS A 3 -5.81 -9.08 10.35
C LYS A 3 -5.17 -8.92 11.73
N ALA A 4 -3.85 -8.88 11.80
CA ALA A 4 -3.10 -8.73 13.05
C ALA A 4 -3.52 -7.46 13.83
N PHE A 5 -3.72 -6.35 13.13
CA PHE A 5 -4.13 -5.09 13.76
C PHE A 5 -5.63 -5.08 14.13
N TYR A 6 -6.51 -5.35 13.16
CA TYR A 6 -7.96 -5.15 13.33
C TYR A 6 -8.70 -6.31 13.99
N GLN A 7 -8.22 -7.55 13.83
CA GLN A 7 -8.86 -8.73 14.40
C GLN A 7 -8.12 -9.22 15.65
N ASP A 8 -6.79 -9.24 15.60
CA ASP A 8 -5.98 -9.83 16.67
C ASP A 8 -5.48 -8.78 17.68
N GLY A 9 -5.74 -7.48 17.45
CA GLY A 9 -5.42 -6.39 18.37
C GLY A 9 -3.92 -6.12 18.56
N LYS A 10 -3.06 -6.61 17.67
CA LYS A 10 -1.60 -6.46 17.76
C LYS A 10 -1.16 -5.08 17.27
N SER A 11 -0.12 -4.53 17.88
CA SER A 11 0.45 -3.24 17.50
C SER A 11 1.32 -3.36 16.24
N LEU A 12 1.06 -2.54 15.22
CA LEU A 12 1.94 -2.41 14.05
C LEU A 12 3.15 -1.49 14.30
N SER A 13 3.35 -1.02 15.53
CA SER A 13 4.58 -0.36 15.97
C SER A 13 5.52 -1.30 16.74
N ASP A 14 5.10 -2.55 16.96
CA ASP A 14 5.89 -3.57 17.65
C ASP A 14 6.56 -4.49 16.62
N GLU A 15 7.87 -4.69 16.74
CA GLU A 15 8.65 -5.58 15.87
C GLU A 15 8.16 -7.02 15.93
N GLU A 16 7.68 -7.48 17.09
CA GLU A 16 7.21 -8.87 17.25
C GLU A 16 6.02 -9.17 16.35
N THR A 17 5.12 -8.20 16.16
CA THR A 17 4.00 -8.33 15.23
C THR A 17 4.49 -8.60 13.80
N TYR A 18 5.58 -7.95 13.36
CA TYR A 18 6.16 -8.18 12.03
C TYR A 18 6.90 -9.51 11.96
N ARG A 19 7.56 -9.96 13.03
CA ARG A 19 8.21 -11.27 13.10
C ARG A 19 7.22 -12.40 12.89
N GLU A 20 6.09 -12.37 13.59
CA GLU A 20 5.02 -13.36 13.43
C GLU A 20 4.41 -13.35 12.02
N ILE A 21 4.18 -12.15 11.46
CA ILE A 21 3.68 -12.00 10.08
C ILE A 21 4.70 -12.58 9.09
N ALA A 22 5.99 -12.29 9.26
CA ALA A 22 7.04 -12.84 8.41
C ALA A 22 7.05 -14.37 8.43
N LEU A 23 7.01 -14.98 9.63
CA LEU A 23 6.92 -16.43 9.78
C LEU A 23 5.69 -17.02 9.09
N ALA A 24 4.52 -16.40 9.25
CA ALA A 24 3.27 -16.85 8.63
C ALA A 24 3.29 -16.78 7.10
N HIS A 25 4.19 -15.98 6.52
CA HIS A 25 4.39 -15.83 5.08
C HIS A 25 5.68 -16.48 4.57
N HIS A 26 6.32 -17.34 5.37
CA HIS A 26 7.56 -18.06 5.03
C HIS A 26 8.75 -17.12 4.68
N LEU A 27 8.80 -15.96 5.31
CA LEU A 27 9.92 -15.01 5.23
C LEU A 27 10.82 -15.17 6.46
N ASP A 28 12.11 -14.85 6.29
CA ASP A 28 13.05 -14.75 7.41
C ASP A 28 12.69 -13.52 8.27
N PRO A 29 12.27 -13.71 9.54
CA PRO A 29 11.87 -12.60 10.40
C PRO A 29 13.02 -11.62 10.68
N ASP A 30 14.24 -12.11 10.88
CA ASP A 30 15.38 -11.26 11.20
C ASP A 30 15.74 -10.40 9.99
N ALA A 31 15.73 -10.98 8.78
CA ALA A 31 15.96 -10.23 7.55
C ALA A 31 14.90 -9.13 7.33
N VAL A 32 13.63 -9.39 7.65
CA VAL A 32 12.55 -8.40 7.53
C VAL A 32 12.76 -7.24 8.50
N ILE A 33 13.00 -7.53 9.78
CA ILE A 33 13.22 -6.50 10.81
C ILE A 33 14.46 -5.66 10.48
N GLU A 34 15.56 -6.28 10.09
CA GLU A 34 16.78 -5.56 9.73
C GLU A 34 16.58 -4.69 8.48
N ARG A 35 15.89 -5.18 7.44
CA ARG A 35 15.54 -4.39 6.25
C ARG A 35 14.74 -3.14 6.65
N MET A 36 13.73 -3.28 7.52
CA MET A 36 12.88 -2.16 7.96
C MET A 36 13.65 -1.04 8.68
N LYS A 37 14.79 -1.37 9.30
CA LYS A 37 15.67 -0.41 9.99
C LYS A 37 16.67 0.29 9.07
N THR A 38 16.78 -0.13 7.81
CA THR A 38 17.73 0.46 6.87
C THR A 38 17.32 1.87 6.43
N LYS A 39 18.31 2.74 6.19
CA LYS A 39 18.07 4.07 5.60
C LYS A 39 17.39 4.01 4.24
N GLU A 40 17.70 2.97 3.46
CA GLU A 40 17.07 2.73 2.16
C GLU A 40 15.56 2.52 2.32
N ALA A 41 15.13 1.58 3.17
CA ALA A 41 13.71 1.33 3.41
C ALA A 41 12.97 2.57 3.95
N MET A 42 13.62 3.36 4.82
CA MET A 42 13.06 4.63 5.29
C MET A 42 12.90 5.64 4.15
N ASN A 43 13.92 5.80 3.31
CA ASN A 43 13.88 6.71 2.17
C ASN A 43 12.81 6.30 1.14
N ASP A 44 12.68 5.01 0.86
CA ASP A 44 11.65 4.48 -0.02
C ASP A 44 10.25 4.80 0.51
N ALA A 45 10.01 4.59 1.81
CA ALA A 45 8.74 4.93 2.45
C ALA A 45 8.44 6.45 2.37
N TYR A 46 9.42 7.31 2.64
CA TYR A 46 9.23 8.77 2.50
C TYR A 46 8.98 9.19 1.06
N ALA A 47 9.65 8.56 0.09
CA ALA A 47 9.44 8.82 -1.34
C ALA A 47 8.01 8.44 -1.77
N ASP A 48 7.49 7.31 -1.28
CA ASP A 48 6.12 6.89 -1.53
C ASP A 48 5.10 7.90 -0.97
N PHE A 49 5.27 8.38 0.27
CA PHE A 49 4.40 9.41 0.83
C PHE A 49 4.48 10.74 0.06
N ALA A 50 5.68 11.15 -0.35
CA ALA A 50 5.88 12.35 -1.17
C ALA A 50 5.16 12.22 -2.53
N LYS A 51 5.24 11.05 -3.16
CA LYS A 51 4.55 10.75 -4.41
C LYS A 51 3.03 10.80 -4.25
N VAL A 52 2.49 10.21 -3.18
CA VAL A 52 1.05 10.25 -2.87
C VAL A 52 0.56 11.69 -2.71
N HIS A 53 1.35 12.55 -2.04
CA HIS A 53 1.07 13.97 -1.93
C HIS A 53 1.11 14.70 -3.28
N GLN A 54 2.10 14.43 -4.13
CA GLN A 54 2.19 14.99 -5.49
C GLN A 54 1.00 14.60 -6.37
N LEU A 55 0.45 13.40 -6.16
CA LEU A 55 -0.76 12.91 -6.83
C LEU A 55 -2.07 13.46 -6.22
N HIS A 56 -2.00 14.41 -5.28
CA HIS A 56 -3.14 15.05 -4.63
C HIS A 56 -4.12 14.06 -3.98
N VAL A 57 -3.61 12.97 -3.42
CA VAL A 57 -4.42 11.98 -2.70
C VAL A 57 -4.81 12.53 -1.33
N ASN A 58 -6.10 12.81 -1.15
CA ASN A 58 -6.66 13.37 0.09
C ASN A 58 -7.35 12.32 0.98
N GLY A 59 -7.36 11.05 0.56
CA GLY A 59 -8.03 9.97 1.30
C GLY A 59 -7.64 8.59 0.80
N TYR A 60 -7.86 7.59 1.66
CA TYR A 60 -7.54 6.20 1.39
C TYR A 60 -8.78 5.31 1.54
N PRO A 61 -8.88 4.21 0.78
CA PRO A 61 -8.02 3.85 -0.35
C PRO A 61 -8.28 4.75 -1.58
N THR A 62 -7.24 4.96 -2.40
CA THR A 62 -7.32 5.61 -3.72
C THR A 62 -6.56 4.76 -4.73
N LEU A 63 -7.14 4.55 -5.91
CA LEU A 63 -6.60 3.75 -7.00
C LEU A 63 -6.26 4.63 -8.21
N PHE A 64 -5.08 4.44 -8.78
CA PHE A 64 -4.64 5.08 -10.03
C PHE A 64 -4.26 4.01 -11.05
N ILE A 65 -4.41 4.35 -12.33
CA ILE A 65 -3.76 3.68 -13.45
C ILE A 65 -2.59 4.54 -13.94
N LYS A 66 -1.42 3.94 -14.15
CA LYS A 66 -0.26 4.59 -14.77
C LYS A 66 -0.22 4.24 -16.26
N LYS A 67 -0.33 5.22 -17.15
CA LYS A 67 -0.19 5.06 -18.60
C LYS A 67 1.00 5.90 -19.06
N ARG A 68 2.08 5.25 -19.50
CA ARG A 68 3.39 5.89 -19.73
C ARG A 68 3.84 6.65 -18.47
N ASP A 69 3.93 7.97 -18.54
CA ASP A 69 4.37 8.84 -17.44
C ASP A 69 3.21 9.57 -16.74
N GLU A 70 1.97 9.32 -17.14
CA GLU A 70 0.78 9.94 -16.57
C GLU A 70 0.02 8.99 -15.64
N TYR A 71 -0.61 9.55 -14.61
CA TYR A 71 -1.46 8.83 -13.67
C TYR A 71 -2.90 9.33 -13.78
N PHE A 72 -3.84 8.40 -13.89
CA PHE A 72 -5.28 8.69 -13.94
C PHE A 72 -5.96 8.04 -12.73
N SER A 73 -6.76 8.80 -11.99
CA SER A 73 -7.49 8.26 -10.84
C SER A 73 -8.66 7.40 -11.31
N LEU A 74 -8.71 6.15 -10.84
CA LEU A 74 -9.84 5.24 -11.05
C LEU A 74 -10.92 5.43 -9.97
N GLY A 75 -10.56 5.87 -8.77
CA GLY A 75 -11.50 5.99 -7.66
C GLY A 75 -10.90 5.64 -6.31
N GLY A 76 -11.75 5.28 -5.35
CA GLY A 76 -11.32 5.02 -3.98
C GLY A 76 -12.39 4.37 -3.10
N GLY A 77 -12.25 4.52 -1.79
CA GLY A 77 -12.97 3.75 -0.75
C GLY A 77 -14.50 3.66 -0.82
N ALA A 78 -15.17 4.55 -1.56
CA ALA A 78 -16.63 4.51 -1.75
C ALA A 78 -17.08 3.77 -3.02
N MET A 79 -16.15 3.25 -3.84
CA MET A 79 -16.46 2.60 -5.11
C MET A 79 -16.60 1.09 -4.96
N THR A 80 -17.60 0.54 -5.66
CA THR A 80 -17.73 -0.92 -5.81
C THR A 80 -16.76 -1.40 -6.89
N ALA A 81 -16.52 -2.71 -6.92
CA ALA A 81 -15.66 -3.32 -7.93
C ALA A 81 -16.16 -3.02 -9.36
N GLU A 82 -17.47 -3.11 -9.59
CA GLU A 82 -18.09 -2.87 -10.89
C GLU A 82 -17.82 -1.45 -11.39
N LYS A 83 -17.96 -0.44 -10.51
CA LYS A 83 -17.69 0.95 -10.90
C LYS A 83 -16.21 1.22 -11.20
N LEU A 84 -15.30 0.50 -10.54
CA LEU A 84 -13.87 0.58 -10.84
C LEU A 84 -13.56 -0.08 -12.21
N GLU A 85 -14.19 -1.21 -12.51
CA GLU A 85 -14.06 -1.90 -13.79
C GLU A 85 -14.57 -1.06 -14.96
N ASP A 86 -15.73 -0.40 -14.81
CA ASP A 86 -16.29 0.45 -15.86
C ASP A 86 -15.38 1.63 -16.17
N ARG A 87 -14.86 2.31 -15.14
CA ARG A 87 -13.88 3.39 -15.30
C ARG A 87 -12.57 2.92 -15.93
N LEU A 88 -12.14 1.70 -15.60
CA LEU A 88 -10.95 1.11 -16.20
C LEU A 88 -11.16 0.90 -17.71
N LYS A 89 -12.30 0.36 -18.12
CA LYS A 89 -12.64 0.18 -19.55
C LYS A 89 -12.63 1.52 -20.29
N GLU A 90 -13.29 2.53 -19.74
CA GLU A 90 -13.34 3.89 -20.34
C GLU A 90 -11.94 4.51 -20.55
N LEU A 91 -10.98 4.23 -19.68
CA LEU A 91 -9.61 4.74 -19.78
C LEU A 91 -8.72 3.92 -20.71
N LEU A 92 -9.04 2.63 -20.92
CA LEU A 92 -8.30 1.75 -21.84
C LEU A 92 -8.75 1.90 -23.30
N GLU A 93 -10.01 2.26 -23.52
CA GLU A 93 -10.57 2.52 -24.86
C GLU A 93 -10.16 3.90 -25.42
N LYS A 94 -9.57 4.76 -24.60
CA LYS A 94 -8.94 6.05 -24.97
C LYS A 94 -7.45 5.88 -25.21
#